data_AF-A0A6P0GAG2-F1
#
_entry.id   AF-A0A6P0GAG2-F1
#
_cell.length_a   1.000
_cell.length_b   1.000
_cell.length_c   1.000
_cell.angle_alpha   90.00
_cell.angle_beta   90.00
_cell.angle_gamma   90.00
#
_symmetry.space_group_name_H-M   'P 1'
#
loop_
_entity.id
_entity.type
_entity.pdbx_description
1 polymer ?
#
loop_
_entity_poly.entity_id
_entity_poly.type
_entity_poly.pdbx_seq_one_letter_code
_entity_poly.pdbx_strand_id
1 'polypeptide(L)'
;MANRTPPAVTPTTPIGPDVDLDAEDVRLPDGTRLTERQADEIVDEVRRRVGRPSLTGESAVSPRITFRITPAVRDRAAAIAAHEGKTVSQLAREALEARVAADSGASGTGR
;
A
#
# COMPACT_ATOMS: atom_id res chain seq x y z
N MET A 1 19.40 -9.25 22.33
CA MET A 1 18.32 -8.82 21.42
C MET A 1 17.09 -8.64 22.29
N ALA A 2 16.64 -7.39 22.51
CA ALA A 2 15.41 -7.17 23.26
C ALA A 2 14.23 -7.55 22.35
N ASN A 3 13.43 -8.53 22.78
CA ASN A 3 12.20 -8.89 22.08
C ASN A 3 11.20 -7.74 22.28
N ARG A 4 11.20 -6.76 21.39
CA ARG A 4 10.23 -5.66 21.41
C ARG A 4 8.94 -6.16 20.79
N THR A 5 7.89 -6.25 21.59
CA THR A 5 6.53 -6.53 21.11
C THR A 5 5.97 -5.24 20.49
N PRO A 6 5.64 -5.22 19.19
CA PRO A 6 5.03 -4.05 18.57
C PRO A 6 3.68 -3.71 19.22
N PRO A 7 3.32 -2.43 19.36
CA PRO A 7 1.98 -2.05 19.79
C PRO A 7 0.94 -2.48 18.74
N ALA A 8 -0.26 -2.85 19.19
CA ALA A 8 -1.37 -3.15 18.30
C ALA A 8 -1.95 -1.85 17.73
N VAL A 9 -1.71 -1.58 16.45
CA VAL A 9 -2.26 -0.44 15.71
C VAL A 9 -3.36 -0.95 14.77
N THR A 10 -4.57 -0.43 14.91
CA THR A 10 -5.74 -0.75 14.07
C THR A 10 -6.13 0.47 13.23
N PRO A 11 -6.97 0.31 12.18
CA PRO A 11 -7.47 1.45 11.39
C PRO A 11 -8.26 2.50 12.21
N THR A 12 -8.70 2.14 13.41
CA THR A 12 -9.43 3.02 14.33
C THR A 12 -8.54 3.59 15.43
N THR A 13 -7.24 3.30 15.43
CA THR A 13 -6.31 3.89 16.39
C THR A 13 -6.21 5.40 16.12
N PRO A 14 -6.54 6.25 17.11
CA PRO A 14 -6.48 7.69 16.93
C PRO A 14 -5.02 8.12 16.72
N ILE A 15 -4.79 8.92 15.69
CA ILE A 15 -3.50 9.59 15.47
C ILE A 15 -3.53 10.89 16.27
N GLY A 16 -2.61 11.01 17.24
CA GLY A 16 -2.44 12.21 18.05
C GLY A 16 -1.78 13.35 17.27
N PRO A 17 -1.65 14.55 17.89
CA PRO A 17 -0.83 15.62 17.33
C PRO A 17 0.64 15.20 17.20
N ASP A 18 1.40 15.91 16.36
CA ASP A 18 2.84 15.69 16.25
C ASP A 18 3.53 15.97 17.60
N VAL A 19 4.45 15.09 17.97
CA VAL A 19 5.19 15.14 19.24
C VAL A 19 6.67 15.38 18.94
N ASP A 20 7.28 16.32 19.65
CA ASP A 20 8.73 16.54 19.64
C ASP A 20 9.38 15.63 20.68
N LEU A 21 10.12 14.60 20.25
CA LEU A 21 10.69 13.59 21.15
C LEU A 21 11.90 14.08 21.94
N ASP A 22 12.48 15.21 21.54
CA ASP A 22 13.57 15.84 22.29
C ASP A 22 13.02 16.69 23.45
N ALA A 23 11.86 17.31 23.25
CA ALA A 23 11.17 18.12 24.27
C ALA A 23 10.28 17.30 25.21
N GLU A 24 9.57 16.29 24.69
CA GLU A 24 8.55 15.54 25.42
C GLU A 24 9.08 14.19 25.96
N ASP A 25 8.61 13.76 27.14
CA ASP A 25 8.95 12.44 27.70
C ASP A 25 7.93 11.39 27.25
N VAL A 26 8.08 10.94 26.00
CA VAL A 26 7.30 9.83 25.43
C VAL A 26 7.99 8.50 25.75
N ARG A 27 7.21 7.50 26.16
CA ARG A 27 7.72 6.18 26.54
C ARG A 27 7.10 5.06 25.71
N LEU A 28 7.94 4.10 25.36
CA LEU A 28 7.53 2.84 24.76
C LEU A 28 6.77 1.97 25.79
N PRO A 29 6.03 0.94 25.34
CA PRO A 29 5.32 0.03 26.24
C PRO A 29 6.22 -0.71 27.25
N ASP A 30 7.51 -0.84 26.96
CA ASP A 30 8.52 -1.40 27.85
C ASP A 30 9.06 -0.40 28.89
N GLY A 31 8.55 0.83 28.90
CA GLY A 31 8.94 1.92 29.80
C GLY A 31 10.18 2.71 29.35
N THR A 32 10.82 2.30 28.25
CA THR A 32 11.98 3.00 27.68
C THR A 32 11.56 4.36 27.11
N ARG A 33 12.34 5.40 27.38
CA ARG A 33 12.12 6.72 26.78
C ARG A 33 12.43 6.68 25.28
N LEU A 34 11.44 7.06 24.48
CA LEU A 34 11.57 7.21 23.04
C LEU A 34 12.20 8.58 22.74
N THR A 35 13.38 8.55 22.14
CA THR A 35 14.06 9.75 21.63
C THR A 35 14.11 9.71 20.10
N GLU A 36 14.42 10.83 19.45
CA GLU A 36 14.55 10.90 17.98
C GLU A 36 15.51 9.84 17.44
N ARG A 37 16.70 9.72 18.02
CA ARG A 37 17.68 8.69 17.66
C ARG A 37 17.12 7.27 17.79
N GLN A 38 16.34 7.00 18.84
CA GLN A 38 15.77 5.68 19.04
C GLN A 38 14.64 5.40 18.05
N ALA A 39 13.84 6.40 17.69
CA ALA A 39 12.83 6.31 16.66
C ALA A 39 13.46 5.97 15.30
N ASP A 40 14.55 6.65 14.92
CA ASP A 40 15.29 6.37 13.69
C ASP A 40 15.83 4.92 13.65
N GLU A 41 16.41 4.44 14.75
CA GLU A 41 16.90 3.07 14.86
C GLU A 41 15.79 2.03 14.65
N ILE A 42 14.60 2.28 15.22
CA ILE A 42 13.41 1.43 15.05
C ILE A 42 12.93 1.45 13.60
N VAL A 43 12.87 2.63 12.97
CA VAL A 43 12.46 2.77 11.56
C VAL A 43 13.41 2.00 10.65
N ASP A 44 14.71 2.14 10.84
CA ASP A 44 15.72 1.44 10.05
C ASP A 44 15.66 -0.07 10.26
N GLU A 45 15.42 -0.53 11.50
CA GLU A 45 15.20 -1.94 11.80
C GLU A 45 13.97 -2.50 11.07
N VAL A 46 12.85 -1.78 11.08
CA VAL A 46 11.62 -2.17 10.37
C VAL A 46 11.85 -2.20 8.86
N ARG A 47 12.50 -1.18 8.30
CA ARG A 47 12.84 -1.11 6.86
C ARG A 47 13.73 -2.26 6.41
N ARG A 48 14.66 -2.71 7.26
CA ARG A 48 15.51 -3.88 6.99
C ARG A 48 14.73 -5.20 7.04
N ARG A 49 13.69 -5.30 7.86
CA ARG A 49 12.91 -6.54 8.08
C ARG A 49 11.75 -6.71 7.10
N VAL A 50 11.16 -5.62 6.64
CA VAL A 50 9.93 -5.66 5.84
C VAL A 50 10.15 -4.81 4.60
N GLY A 51 10.24 -5.45 3.43
CA GLY A 51 10.10 -4.73 2.15
C GLY A 51 8.76 -4.01 2.11
N ARG A 52 8.63 -2.96 1.27
CA ARG A 52 7.40 -2.14 1.18
C ARG A 52 6.14 -3.02 1.14
N PRO A 53 5.23 -2.93 2.12
CA PRO A 53 4.03 -3.77 2.17
C PRO A 53 3.20 -3.65 0.89
N SER A 54 2.65 -4.77 0.43
CA SER A 54 1.71 -4.77 -0.69
C SER A 54 0.39 -4.09 -0.26
N LEU A 55 -0.31 -3.47 -1.21
CA LEU A 55 -1.62 -2.85 -0.97
C LEU A 55 -2.73 -3.87 -0.60
N THR A 56 -2.44 -5.17 -0.57
CA THR A 56 -3.42 -6.24 -0.31
C THR A 56 -3.16 -7.03 0.98
N GLY A 57 -2.20 -6.63 1.82
CA GLY A 57 -1.94 -7.25 3.13
C GLY A 57 -1.24 -8.62 3.08
N GLU A 58 -1.26 -9.32 1.95
CA GLU A 58 -0.38 -10.45 1.67
C GLU A 58 0.88 -9.94 0.95
N SER A 59 2.06 -10.30 1.44
CA SER A 59 3.34 -10.06 0.77
C SER A 59 3.47 -10.99 -0.45
N ALA A 60 2.60 -10.79 -1.44
CA ALA A 60 2.59 -11.50 -2.71
C ALA A 60 2.93 -10.51 -3.82
N VAL A 61 3.88 -10.89 -4.69
CA VAL A 61 4.18 -10.13 -5.90
C VAL A 61 2.92 -10.10 -6.75
N SER A 62 2.39 -8.91 -7.04
CA SER A 62 1.23 -8.78 -7.92
C SER A 62 1.50 -9.46 -9.26
N PRO A 63 0.61 -10.34 -9.75
CA PRO A 63 0.77 -10.97 -11.06
C PRO A 63 0.96 -9.90 -12.15
N ARG A 64 1.93 -10.12 -13.05
CA ARG A 64 2.24 -9.21 -14.15
C ARG A 64 1.72 -9.79 -15.45
N ILE A 65 0.96 -8.98 -16.20
CA ILE A 65 0.45 -9.33 -17.52
C ILE A 65 1.06 -8.36 -18.53
N THR A 66 1.51 -8.87 -19.68
CA THR A 66 2.04 -8.07 -20.79
C THR A 66 1.13 -8.20 -22.00
N PHE A 67 0.68 -7.07 -22.55
CA PHE A 67 -0.14 -7.05 -23.76
C PHE A 67 0.69 -6.62 -24.97
N ARG A 68 0.44 -7.27 -26.11
CA ARG A 68 0.85 -6.74 -27.42
C ARG A 68 -0.33 -5.97 -28.00
N ILE A 69 -0.11 -4.70 -28.29
CA ILE A 69 -1.11 -3.80 -28.86
C ILE A 69 -0.49 -3.03 -30.01
N THR A 70 -1.33 -2.50 -30.90
CA THR A 70 -0.85 -1.61 -31.95
C THR A 70 -0.46 -0.24 -31.36
N PRO A 71 0.44 0.52 -32.02
CA PRO A 71 0.79 1.87 -31.57
C PRO A 71 -0.43 2.78 -31.40
N ALA A 72 -1.38 2.72 -32.33
CA ALA A 72 -2.61 3.50 -32.29
C ALA A 72 -3.45 3.26 -31.02
N VAL A 73 -3.52 2.00 -30.55
CA VAL A 73 -4.23 1.67 -29.30
C VAL A 73 -3.49 2.23 -28.09
N ARG A 74 -2.15 2.14 -28.08
CA ARG A 74 -1.32 2.70 -27.00
C ARG A 74 -1.50 4.21 -26.89
N ASP A 75 -1.46 4.92 -28.02
CA ASP A 75 -1.53 6.38 -28.05
C ASP A 75 -2.92 6.86 -27.59
N ARG A 76 -3.98 6.17 -28.03
CA ARG A 76 -5.33 6.46 -27.56
C ARG A 76 -5.52 6.18 -26.07
N ALA A 77 -4.97 5.08 -25.56
CA ALA A 77 -4.99 4.78 -24.13
C ALA A 77 -4.23 5.83 -23.30
N ALA A 78 -3.10 6.34 -23.80
CA ALA A 78 -2.35 7.41 -23.16
C ALA A 78 -3.14 8.72 -23.09
N ALA A 79 -3.85 9.09 -24.17
CA ALA A 79 -4.70 10.28 -24.19
C ALA A 79 -5.86 10.20 -23.19
N ILE A 80 -6.55 9.04 -23.12
CA ILE A 80 -7.62 8.80 -22.15
C ILE A 80 -7.08 8.88 -20.71
N ALA A 81 -5.98 8.19 -20.44
CA ALA A 81 -5.38 8.17 -19.12
C ALA A 81 -4.95 9.58 -18.67
N ALA A 82 -4.34 10.38 -19.57
CA ALA A 82 -3.96 11.75 -19.27
C ALA A 82 -5.17 12.65 -18.97
N HIS A 83 -6.25 12.53 -19.75
CA HIS A 83 -7.49 13.27 -19.51
C HIS A 83 -8.11 12.93 -18.14
N GLU A 84 -7.98 11.69 -17.69
CA GLU A 84 -8.48 11.22 -16.40
C GLU A 84 -7.48 11.38 -15.23
N GLY A 85 -6.28 11.93 -15.48
CA GLY A 85 -5.23 12.06 -14.46
C GLY A 85 -4.65 10.72 -13.99
N LYS A 86 -4.71 9.68 -14.82
CA LYS A 86 -4.26 8.31 -14.53
C LYS A 86 -3.03 7.92 -15.34
N THR A 87 -2.37 6.84 -14.92
CA THR A 87 -1.40 6.14 -15.77
C THR A 87 -2.08 5.16 -16.70
N VAL A 88 -1.45 4.82 -17.83
CA VAL A 88 -1.96 3.78 -18.75
C VAL A 88 -2.15 2.44 -18.04
N SER A 89 -1.24 2.06 -17.14
CA SER A 89 -1.36 0.83 -16.35
C SER A 89 -2.57 0.85 -15.41
N GLN A 90 -2.87 2.01 -14.83
CA GLN A 90 -4.04 2.17 -13.98
C GLN A 90 -5.34 2.06 -14.78
N LEU A 91 -5.42 2.76 -15.92
CA LEU A 91 -6.55 2.66 -16.85
C LEU A 91 -6.77 1.19 -17.30
N ALA A 92 -5.70 0.49 -17.67
CA ALA A 92 -5.77 -0.90 -18.09
C ALA A 92 -6.25 -1.84 -16.97
N ARG A 93 -5.76 -1.64 -15.74
CA ARG A 93 -6.19 -2.40 -14.57
C ARG A 93 -7.68 -2.20 -14.29
N GLU A 94 -8.14 -0.95 -14.20
CA GLU A 94 -9.55 -0.63 -13.92
C GLU A 94 -10.48 -1.22 -14.99
N ALA A 95 -10.10 -1.12 -16.27
CA ALA A 95 -10.87 -1.70 -17.36
C ALA A 95 -10.94 -3.24 -17.29
N LEU A 96 -9.82 -3.89 -16.93
CA LEU A 96 -9.78 -5.35 -16.78
C LEU A 96 -10.62 -5.81 -15.58
N GLU A 97 -10.47 -5.15 -14.44
CA GLU A 97 -11.25 -5.42 -13.22
C GLU A 97 -12.75 -5.26 -13.48
N ALA A 98 -13.16 -4.16 -14.14
CA ALA A 98 -14.55 -3.93 -14.51
C ALA A 98 -15.10 -5.02 -15.44
N ARG A 99 -14.31 -5.47 -16.44
CA ARG A 99 -14.73 -6.53 -17.37
C ARG A 99 -14.91 -7.88 -16.68
N VAL A 100 -14.03 -8.21 -15.73
CA VAL A 100 -14.11 -9.45 -14.94
C VAL A 100 -15.29 -9.40 -13.97
N ALA A 101 -15.50 -8.28 -13.28
CA ALA A 101 -16.64 -8.11 -12.39
C ALA A 101 -17.97 -8.23 -13.13
N ALA A 102 -18.07 -7.69 -14.35
CA ALA A 102 -19.25 -7.83 -15.20
C ALA A 102 -19.52 -9.28 -15.63
N ASP A 103 -18.47 -10.10 -15.79
CA ASP A 103 -18.57 -11.53 -16.15
C ASP A 103 -19.05 -12.39 -14.96
N SER A 104 -18.53 -12.08 -13.77
CA SER A 104 -18.93 -12.72 -12.51
C SER A 104 -20.40 -12.45 -12.16
N GLY A 105 -20.97 -11.32 -12.62
CA GLY A 105 -22.40 -11.02 -12.49
C GLY A 105 -23.29 -11.83 -13.45
N ALA A 106 -22.75 -12.30 -14.58
CA ALA A 106 -23.50 -13.10 -15.57
C ALA A 106 -23.51 -14.61 -15.25
N SER A 107 -22.57 -15.08 -14.43
CA SER A 107 -22.44 -16.51 -14.09
C SER A 107 -23.28 -16.95 -12.88
N GLY A 108 -24.06 -16.04 -12.28
CA GLY A 108 -24.92 -16.30 -11.10
C GLY A 108 -26.39 -16.63 -11.39
N THR A 109 -26.81 -16.75 -12.66
CA THR A 109 -28.18 -17.16 -13.02
C THR A 109 -28.13 -18.28 -14.04
N GLY A 110 -27.99 -19.53 -13.58
CA GLY A 110 -27.94 -20.68 -14.47
C GLY A 110 -27.70 -22.00 -13.75
N ARG A 111 -28.73 -22.42 -13.01
CA ARG A 111 -29.16 -23.80 -12.72
C ARG A 111 -28.11 -24.93 -12.68
#